data_AF-M3AS05-F1
#
_entry.id   AF-M3AS05-F1
#
_cell.length_a   1.000
_cell.length_b   1.000
_cell.length_c   1.000
_cell.angle_alpha   90.00
_cell.angle_beta   90.00
_cell.angle_gamma   90.00
#
_symmetry.space_group_name_H-M   'P 1'
#
loop_
_entity.id
_entity.type
_entity.pdbx_description
1 polymer ?
#
loop_
_entity_poly.entity_id
_entity_poly.type
_entity_poly.pdbx_seq_one_letter_code
_entity_poly.pdbx_strand_id
1 'polypeptide(L)'
;MPKRKKNDTEPEAEPSPEKNKHKEPLDSAHPPTSTSKPLPPTSSIPYKSKQILYSLHKPHTSHTPLIFTHGAGGGISAPATSDFASGFATQAPILCFQGSPNLTQRVNFFNAVIDHQKRAKSTPCPALGGRSMGARAAVLTALERGHDDVKMLVLVSYPLLAAGGKREYERREKILLELKEGVDVLFVLGREDEMCEFLRLGEMRAEMKARSWLCVVEGADHGMGWKGKAKVGEEVMRRRTGEVAARWMERREGERTECEVWWDGERGEVVCGEWRRNGDGDLSEMKKTKR
;
A
#
# COMPACT_ATOMS: atom_id res chain seq x y z
N MET A 1 -66.66 -3.84 47.31
CA MET A 1 -66.78 -2.41 47.68
C MET A 1 -65.43 -1.74 47.44
N PRO A 2 -65.33 -0.46 47.00
CA PRO A 2 -66.07 0.32 45.98
C PRO A 2 -65.15 0.70 44.76
N LYS A 3 -65.66 0.71 43.51
CA LYS A 3 -66.08 1.84 42.63
C LYS A 3 -64.94 2.56 41.86
N ARG A 4 -64.86 2.42 40.51
CA ARG A 4 -65.33 3.35 39.42
C ARG A 4 -64.42 4.60 39.27
N LYS A 5 -64.00 5.08 38.08
CA LYS A 5 -64.78 5.35 36.84
C LYS A 5 -63.83 5.75 35.68
N LYS A 6 -64.23 5.45 34.44
CA LYS A 6 -63.76 6.03 33.16
C LYS A 6 -64.08 7.54 33.06
N ASN A 7 -63.38 8.26 32.19
CA ASN A 7 -64.01 9.00 31.09
C ASN A 7 -63.01 9.48 30.03
N ASP A 8 -63.43 9.28 28.78
CA ASP A 8 -62.90 9.81 27.52
C ASP A 8 -63.16 11.32 27.37
N THR A 9 -62.29 12.07 26.67
CA THR A 9 -62.67 13.16 25.75
C THR A 9 -61.48 13.64 24.88
N GLU A 10 -61.55 13.41 23.57
CA GLU A 10 -60.96 14.21 22.48
C GLU A 10 -61.82 15.49 22.23
N PRO A 11 -61.55 16.44 21.29
CA PRO A 11 -60.38 16.77 20.44
C PRO A 11 -60.09 18.31 20.32
N GLU A 12 -59.26 18.68 19.34
CA GLU A 12 -59.16 19.98 18.59
C GLU A 12 -58.31 21.14 19.17
N ALA A 13 -57.20 21.48 18.48
CA ALA A 13 -57.15 22.60 17.51
C ALA A 13 -55.70 22.93 17.09
N GLU A 14 -55.45 22.90 15.77
CA GLU A 14 -54.30 23.50 15.06
C GLU A 14 -54.42 25.05 15.02
N PRO A 15 -53.37 25.88 14.74
CA PRO A 15 -52.53 25.79 13.52
C PRO A 15 -51.05 26.26 13.59
N SER A 16 -50.38 26.00 12.45
CA SER A 16 -49.01 26.29 11.96
C SER A 16 -48.61 27.79 11.86
N PRO A 17 -47.54 28.21 11.14
CA PRO A 17 -46.08 27.99 11.27
C PRO A 17 -45.27 29.34 11.26
N GLU A 18 -43.98 29.37 11.64
CA GLU A 18 -43.12 30.52 11.28
C GLU A 18 -41.62 30.21 11.07
N LYS A 19 -41.02 31.05 10.23
CA LYS A 19 -39.85 30.86 9.36
C LYS A 19 -38.50 31.31 9.96
N ASN A 20 -37.43 30.66 9.47
CA ASN A 20 -36.06 31.15 9.17
C ASN A 20 -35.45 32.33 9.96
N LYS A 21 -34.19 32.16 10.39
CA LYS A 21 -33.02 32.88 9.82
C LYS A 21 -31.65 32.44 10.38
N HIS A 22 -30.71 32.29 9.45
CA HIS A 22 -29.26 32.18 9.62
C HIS A 22 -28.64 33.34 10.43
N LYS A 23 -27.56 33.03 11.17
CA LYS A 23 -26.45 33.95 11.47
C LYS A 23 -25.15 33.17 11.71
N GLU A 24 -24.13 33.50 10.92
CA GLU A 24 -22.69 33.35 11.19
C GLU A 24 -22.06 34.75 10.94
N PRO A 25 -20.79 35.05 11.30
CA PRO A 25 -19.86 34.37 12.23
C PRO A 25 -19.17 35.38 13.19
N LEU A 26 -18.27 34.91 14.08
CA LEU A 26 -17.23 35.77 14.67
C LEU A 26 -15.88 35.05 14.66
N ASP A 27 -14.89 35.72 14.08
CA ASP A 27 -13.49 35.33 13.91
C ASP A 27 -12.77 35.02 15.23
N SER A 28 -11.98 33.96 15.24
CA SER A 28 -10.78 33.89 16.08
C SER A 28 -9.62 33.33 15.24
N ALA A 29 -8.69 34.21 14.91
CA ALA A 29 -7.47 33.91 14.18
C ALA A 29 -6.52 33.01 14.98
N HIS A 30 -6.25 31.82 14.44
CA HIS A 30 -5.04 31.06 14.75
C HIS A 30 -4.29 30.83 13.44
N PRO A 31 -2.96 31.08 13.39
CA PRO A 31 -2.20 30.82 12.17
C PRO A 31 -2.07 29.31 11.98
N PRO A 32 -2.41 28.75 10.82
CA PRO A 32 -2.14 27.34 10.56
C PRO A 32 -0.66 27.19 10.22
N THR A 33 0.14 26.72 11.18
CA THR A 33 1.36 25.96 10.87
C THR A 33 0.96 24.62 10.25
N SER A 34 0.56 24.67 8.98
CA SER A 34 0.42 23.52 8.10
C SER A 34 1.55 23.58 7.09
N THR A 35 2.71 23.03 7.45
CA THR A 35 3.71 22.67 6.46
C THR A 35 3.26 21.40 5.74
N SER A 36 2.15 21.49 4.99
CA SER A 36 1.77 20.45 4.04
C SER A 36 2.77 20.52 2.89
N LYS A 37 3.68 19.54 2.80
CA LYS A 37 4.50 19.37 1.60
C LYS A 37 3.56 19.34 0.38
N PRO A 38 3.83 20.09 -0.70
CA PRO A 38 2.99 20.07 -1.88
C PRO A 38 2.95 18.64 -2.42
N LEU A 39 1.73 18.11 -2.59
CA LEU A 39 1.52 16.85 -3.28
C LEU A 39 2.14 16.95 -4.69
N PRO A 40 2.77 15.88 -5.19
CA PRO A 40 3.27 15.89 -6.56
C PRO A 40 2.14 16.21 -7.53
N PRO A 41 2.41 16.96 -8.61
CA PRO A 41 1.39 17.33 -9.59
C PRO A 41 0.74 16.07 -10.15
N THR A 42 -0.59 16.05 -10.11
CA THR A 42 -1.37 14.95 -10.69
C THR A 42 -1.54 15.21 -12.18
N SER A 43 -1.11 14.25 -12.99
CA SER A 43 -1.30 14.21 -14.43
C SER A 43 -2.34 13.15 -14.77
N SER A 44 -2.78 13.10 -16.03
CA SER A 44 -3.75 12.10 -16.48
C SER A 44 -3.34 11.39 -17.75
N ILE A 45 -3.78 10.13 -17.88
CA ILE A 45 -3.62 9.29 -19.06
C ILE A 45 -5.02 9.03 -19.63
N PRO A 46 -5.28 9.32 -20.91
CA PRO A 46 -6.54 8.95 -21.55
C PRO A 46 -6.74 7.43 -21.52
N TYR A 47 -7.92 6.97 -21.10
CA TYR A 47 -8.29 5.56 -21.10
C TYR A 47 -9.76 5.39 -21.47
N LYS A 48 -10.02 4.98 -22.72
CA LYS A 48 -11.38 4.95 -23.30
C LYS A 48 -12.06 6.31 -23.12
N SER A 49 -13.27 6.35 -22.56
CA SER A 49 -14.01 7.58 -22.23
C SER A 49 -13.66 8.18 -20.85
N LYS A 50 -12.62 7.65 -20.17
CA LYS A 50 -12.21 8.07 -18.83
C LYS A 50 -10.75 8.53 -18.84
N GLN A 51 -10.30 9.02 -17.69
CA GLN A 51 -8.90 9.35 -17.45
C GLN A 51 -8.37 8.56 -16.25
N ILE A 52 -7.12 8.12 -16.36
CA ILE A 52 -6.37 7.52 -15.25
C ILE A 52 -5.50 8.62 -14.66
N LEU A 53 -5.80 9.05 -13.44
CA LEU A 53 -4.97 10.02 -12.72
C LEU A 53 -3.69 9.33 -12.23
N TYR A 54 -2.56 10.03 -12.30
CA TYR A 54 -1.30 9.56 -11.76
C TYR A 54 -0.45 10.70 -11.22
N SER A 55 0.47 10.35 -10.32
CA SER A 55 1.53 11.22 -9.83
C SER A 55 2.87 10.60 -10.17
N LEU A 56 3.82 11.40 -10.65
CA LEU A 56 5.18 10.98 -10.91
C LEU A 56 6.11 11.65 -9.91
N HIS A 57 6.81 10.84 -9.13
CA HIS A 57 7.79 11.31 -8.17
C HIS A 57 9.19 11.11 -8.76
N LYS A 58 10.08 12.10 -8.59
CA LYS A 58 11.44 12.15 -9.17
C LYS A 58 11.48 12.05 -10.73
N PRO A 59 10.78 12.95 -11.48
CA PRO A 59 10.58 12.80 -12.93
C PRO A 59 11.84 12.95 -13.80
N HIS A 60 12.89 13.64 -13.31
CA HIS A 60 14.08 14.01 -14.10
C HIS A 60 15.21 12.97 -14.07
N THR A 61 14.88 11.68 -14.12
CA THR A 61 15.88 10.62 -14.07
C THR A 61 15.87 9.72 -15.30
N SER A 62 17.04 9.21 -15.65
CA SER A 62 17.24 8.22 -16.72
C SER A 62 16.77 6.81 -16.34
N HIS A 63 16.44 6.58 -15.06
CA HIS A 63 15.97 5.29 -14.56
C HIS A 63 14.50 5.04 -14.92
N THR A 64 14.15 3.78 -15.15
CA THR A 64 12.76 3.40 -15.39
C THR A 64 11.96 3.44 -14.08
N PRO A 65 10.77 4.07 -14.05
CA PRO A 65 9.98 4.15 -12.84
C PRO A 65 9.43 2.78 -12.41
N LEU A 66 9.28 2.60 -11.09
CA LEU A 66 8.31 1.65 -10.55
C LEU A 66 6.90 2.18 -10.88
N ILE A 67 6.08 1.41 -11.61
CA ILE A 67 4.65 1.70 -11.75
C ILE A 67 3.92 1.08 -10.57
N PHE A 68 3.28 1.92 -9.76
CA PHE A 68 2.68 1.53 -8.49
C PHE A 68 1.21 1.93 -8.39
N THR A 69 0.39 1.14 -7.70
CA THR A 69 -0.99 1.56 -7.35
C THR A 69 -1.35 1.21 -5.90
N HIS A 70 -2.23 2.04 -5.35
CA HIS A 70 -2.73 1.91 -3.98
C HIS A 70 -3.62 0.67 -3.77
N GLY A 71 -3.89 0.35 -2.51
CA GLY A 71 -4.86 -0.68 -2.10
C GLY A 71 -6.31 -0.23 -2.17
N ALA A 72 -7.26 -1.01 -1.63
CA ALA A 72 -8.66 -0.61 -1.61
C ALA A 72 -8.89 0.67 -0.79
N GLY A 73 -9.84 1.51 -1.21
CA GLY A 73 -10.38 2.65 -0.43
C GLY A 73 -9.54 3.93 -0.37
N GLY A 74 -8.21 3.88 -0.46
CA GLY A 74 -7.35 5.03 -0.11
C GLY A 74 -6.96 6.01 -1.23
N GLY A 75 -6.86 5.56 -2.49
CA GLY A 75 -6.30 6.38 -3.55
C GLY A 75 -4.79 6.60 -3.46
N ILE A 76 -4.22 7.34 -4.42
CA ILE A 76 -2.78 7.66 -4.45
C ILE A 76 -2.34 8.67 -3.37
N SER A 77 -3.29 9.43 -2.81
CA SER A 77 -3.06 10.39 -1.72
C SER A 77 -3.16 9.77 -0.33
N ALA A 78 -3.53 8.49 -0.20
CA ALA A 78 -3.52 7.82 1.09
C ALA A 78 -2.09 7.77 1.65
N PRO A 79 -1.88 8.08 2.95
CA PRO A 79 -0.54 8.15 3.57
C PRO A 79 0.33 6.93 3.28
N ALA A 80 -0.22 5.71 3.43
CA ALA A 80 0.50 4.46 3.14
C ALA A 80 1.05 4.37 1.70
N THR A 81 0.42 5.04 0.72
CA THR A 81 0.89 5.09 -0.67
C THR A 81 1.78 6.31 -0.92
N SER A 82 1.36 7.51 -0.47
CA SER A 82 2.12 8.73 -0.72
C SER A 82 3.45 8.78 0.02
N ASP A 83 3.50 8.27 1.26
CA ASP A 83 4.70 8.24 2.09
C ASP A 83 5.69 7.22 1.55
N PHE A 84 5.20 6.02 1.20
CA PHE A 84 5.99 5.00 0.51
C PHE A 84 6.60 5.55 -0.78
N ALA A 85 5.78 6.17 -1.63
CA ALA A 85 6.25 6.77 -2.88
C ALA A 85 7.28 7.87 -2.64
N SER A 86 7.07 8.72 -1.62
CA SER A 86 8.01 9.77 -1.26
C SER A 86 9.35 9.23 -0.75
N GLY A 87 9.33 8.11 -0.02
CA GLY A 87 10.53 7.40 0.41
C GLY A 87 11.27 6.75 -0.74
N PHE A 88 10.55 6.05 -1.61
CA PHE A 88 11.08 5.43 -2.83
C PHE A 88 11.74 6.47 -3.74
N ALA A 89 11.08 7.62 -3.91
CA ALA A 89 11.53 8.77 -4.71
C ALA A 89 12.83 9.43 -4.21
N THR A 90 13.33 9.06 -3.02
CA THR A 90 14.68 9.49 -2.61
C THR A 90 15.75 8.83 -3.48
N GLN A 91 15.53 7.57 -3.90
CA GLN A 91 16.50 6.78 -4.66
C GLN A 91 16.14 6.68 -6.14
N ALA A 92 14.89 6.34 -6.48
CA ALA A 92 14.48 6.03 -7.85
C ALA A 92 13.10 6.63 -8.21
N PRO A 93 12.78 6.84 -9.50
CA PRO A 93 11.47 7.35 -9.90
C PRO A 93 10.35 6.34 -9.61
N ILE A 94 9.19 6.85 -9.22
CA ILE A 94 7.97 6.05 -9.02
C ILE A 94 6.76 6.78 -9.59
N LEU A 95 5.95 6.05 -10.36
CA LEU A 95 4.69 6.52 -10.92
C LEU A 95 3.54 5.85 -10.16
N CYS A 96 2.79 6.62 -9.38
CA CYS A 96 1.63 6.14 -8.65
C CYS A 96 0.34 6.52 -9.38
N PHE A 97 -0.46 5.55 -9.81
CA PHE A 97 -1.74 5.81 -10.48
C PHE A 97 -2.96 5.45 -9.63
N GLN A 98 -4.05 6.20 -9.84
CA GLN A 98 -5.34 6.00 -9.22
C GLN A 98 -6.03 4.76 -9.80
N GLY A 99 -6.14 3.71 -8.99
CA GLY A 99 -6.73 2.43 -9.38
C GLY A 99 -8.25 2.37 -9.15
N SER A 100 -8.91 1.53 -9.93
CA SER A 100 -10.35 1.21 -9.81
C SER A 100 -10.64 0.31 -8.61
N PRO A 101 -11.79 0.41 -7.90
CA PRO A 101 -12.15 -0.59 -6.89
C PRO A 101 -12.31 -2.02 -7.44
N ASN A 102 -12.43 -2.18 -8.76
CA ASN A 102 -12.48 -3.48 -9.43
C ASN A 102 -11.06 -3.95 -9.84
N LEU A 103 -10.68 -5.17 -9.44
CA LEU A 103 -9.34 -5.74 -9.67
C LEU A 103 -8.99 -5.87 -11.16
N THR A 104 -9.88 -6.44 -11.98
CA THR A 104 -9.68 -6.56 -13.43
C THR A 104 -9.48 -5.19 -14.08
N GLN A 105 -10.25 -4.18 -13.63
CA GLN A 105 -10.07 -2.83 -14.13
C GLN A 105 -8.77 -2.18 -13.67
N ARG A 106 -8.22 -2.54 -12.49
CA ARG A 106 -6.85 -2.12 -12.10
C ARG A 106 -5.79 -2.72 -13.00
N VAL A 107 -5.91 -4.00 -13.36
CA VAL A 107 -5.00 -4.68 -14.31
C VAL A 107 -5.02 -3.96 -15.66
N ASN A 108 -6.22 -3.64 -16.17
CA ASN A 108 -6.36 -2.85 -17.40
C ASN A 108 -5.74 -1.44 -17.29
N PHE A 109 -5.84 -0.79 -16.13
CA PHE A 109 -5.18 0.51 -15.90
C PHE A 109 -3.67 0.38 -15.88
N PHE A 110 -3.12 -0.64 -15.22
CA PHE A 110 -1.70 -0.96 -15.29
C PHE A 110 -1.23 -1.10 -16.74
N ASN A 111 -1.94 -1.89 -17.54
CA ASN A 111 -1.65 -2.09 -18.94
C ASN A 111 -1.60 -0.75 -19.71
N ALA A 112 -2.61 0.11 -19.51
CA ALA A 112 -2.65 1.43 -20.14
C ALA A 112 -1.49 2.35 -19.71
N VAL A 113 -1.11 2.32 -18.42
CA VAL A 113 0.01 3.11 -17.88
C VAL A 113 1.34 2.61 -18.44
N ILE A 114 1.54 1.29 -18.52
CA ILE A 114 2.73 0.67 -19.13
C ILE A 114 2.86 1.11 -20.59
N ASP A 115 1.79 0.99 -21.37
CA ASP A 115 1.82 1.35 -22.79
C ASP A 115 2.07 2.85 -22.99
N HIS A 116 1.53 3.69 -22.12
CA HIS A 116 1.81 5.13 -22.12
C HIS A 116 3.29 5.42 -21.81
N GLN A 117 3.88 4.78 -20.80
CA GLN A 117 5.30 4.94 -20.46
C GLN A 117 6.21 4.44 -21.58
N LYS A 118 5.90 3.28 -22.17
CA LYS A 118 6.65 2.71 -23.32
C LYS A 118 6.67 3.68 -24.51
N ARG A 119 5.54 4.30 -24.85
CA ARG A 119 5.47 5.31 -25.93
C ARG A 119 6.29 6.57 -25.62
N ALA A 120 6.33 6.99 -24.36
CA ALA A 120 7.02 8.21 -23.97
C ALA A 120 8.55 8.07 -23.88
N LYS A 121 9.05 6.90 -23.46
CA LYS A 121 10.47 6.68 -23.15
C LYS A 121 11.17 5.66 -24.04
N SER A 122 10.46 4.94 -24.91
CA SER A 122 10.99 3.88 -25.78
C SER A 122 11.76 2.76 -25.06
N THR A 123 11.55 2.59 -23.75
CA THR A 123 12.19 1.57 -22.92
C THR A 123 11.16 0.62 -22.29
N PRO A 124 11.50 -0.67 -22.08
CA PRO A 124 10.66 -1.60 -21.31
C PRO A 124 10.39 -1.09 -19.89
N CYS A 125 9.27 -1.50 -19.29
CA CYS A 125 8.89 -1.14 -17.93
C CYS A 125 9.23 -2.29 -16.96
N PRO A 126 10.41 -2.31 -16.33
CA PRO A 126 10.90 -3.52 -15.69
C PRO A 126 10.18 -3.81 -14.37
N ALA A 127 9.49 -2.85 -13.75
CA ALA A 127 9.00 -2.99 -12.39
C ALA A 127 7.55 -2.52 -12.21
N LEU A 128 6.72 -3.41 -11.68
CA LEU A 128 5.36 -3.11 -11.24
C LEU A 128 5.26 -3.30 -9.72
N GLY A 129 4.30 -2.65 -9.09
CA GLY A 129 4.07 -2.87 -7.66
C GLY A 129 2.75 -2.32 -7.18
N GLY A 130 2.39 -2.63 -5.95
CA GLY A 130 1.22 -2.01 -5.36
C GLY A 130 1.04 -2.41 -3.93
N ARG A 131 0.03 -1.81 -3.30
CA ARG A 131 -0.39 -2.17 -1.94
C ARG A 131 -1.63 -3.06 -1.98
N SER A 132 -1.66 -4.17 -1.25
CA SER A 132 -2.86 -5.00 -1.06
C SER A 132 -3.52 -5.41 -2.40
N MET A 133 -4.75 -4.97 -2.69
CA MET A 133 -5.39 -5.18 -3.99
C MET A 133 -4.56 -4.68 -5.18
N GLY A 134 -3.80 -3.60 -5.01
CA GLY A 134 -2.87 -3.10 -6.01
C GLY A 134 -1.69 -4.04 -6.25
N ALA A 135 -1.19 -4.69 -5.20
CA ALA A 135 -0.14 -5.71 -5.31
C ALA A 135 -0.63 -6.91 -6.14
N ARG A 136 -1.86 -7.38 -5.86
CA ARG A 136 -2.52 -8.42 -6.66
C ARG A 136 -2.67 -8.03 -8.13
N ALA A 137 -3.09 -6.79 -8.40
CA ALA A 137 -3.20 -6.29 -9.76
C ALA A 137 -1.85 -6.29 -10.49
N ALA A 138 -0.76 -5.90 -9.80
CA ALA A 138 0.59 -5.91 -10.36
C ALA A 138 1.04 -7.33 -10.76
N VAL A 139 0.80 -8.33 -9.91
CA VAL A 139 1.10 -9.74 -10.23
C VAL A 139 0.33 -10.22 -11.45
N LEU A 140 -0.99 -9.97 -11.49
CA LEU A 140 -1.83 -10.36 -12.62
C LEU A 140 -1.38 -9.67 -13.92
N THR A 141 -1.04 -8.38 -13.88
CA THR A 141 -0.48 -7.67 -15.03
C THR A 141 0.84 -8.29 -15.48
N ALA A 142 1.72 -8.67 -14.55
CA ALA A 142 3.00 -9.30 -14.91
C ALA A 142 2.80 -10.67 -15.58
N LEU A 143 1.79 -11.44 -15.17
CA LEU A 143 1.42 -12.68 -15.84
C LEU A 143 0.86 -12.44 -17.25
N GLU A 144 -0.01 -11.43 -17.42
CA GLU A 144 -0.57 -11.07 -18.74
C GLU A 144 0.49 -10.58 -19.73
N ARG A 145 1.43 -9.75 -19.27
CA ARG A 145 2.49 -9.16 -20.09
C ARG A 145 3.66 -10.11 -20.31
N GLY A 146 3.85 -11.06 -19.42
CA GLY A 146 4.97 -11.96 -19.43
C GLY A 146 6.27 -11.32 -18.93
N HIS A 147 7.24 -12.19 -18.64
CA HIS A 147 8.51 -11.80 -18.04
C HIS A 147 9.40 -10.96 -18.96
N ASP A 148 9.19 -10.91 -20.28
CA ASP A 148 9.96 -10.02 -21.18
C ASP A 148 9.64 -8.55 -20.96
N ASP A 149 8.41 -8.28 -20.51
CA ASP A 149 7.91 -6.95 -20.23
C ASP A 149 8.11 -6.54 -18.77
N VAL A 150 7.95 -7.47 -17.82
CA VAL A 150 8.02 -7.19 -16.37
C VAL A 150 9.01 -8.14 -15.70
N LYS A 151 10.07 -7.58 -15.11
CA LYS A 151 11.17 -8.33 -14.48
C LYS A 151 11.15 -8.25 -12.95
N MET A 152 10.46 -7.26 -12.38
CA MET A 152 10.46 -6.98 -10.94
C MET A 152 9.06 -6.66 -10.43
N LEU A 153 8.74 -7.15 -9.24
CA LEU A 153 7.50 -6.89 -8.53
C LEU A 153 7.78 -6.38 -7.11
N VAL A 154 7.18 -5.25 -6.73
CA VAL A 154 7.21 -4.71 -5.36
C VAL A 154 5.82 -4.83 -4.74
N LEU A 155 5.63 -5.84 -3.90
CA LEU A 155 4.33 -6.24 -3.35
C LEU A 155 4.22 -5.82 -1.88
N VAL A 156 3.60 -4.67 -1.64
CA VAL A 156 3.37 -4.15 -0.29
C VAL A 156 2.06 -4.70 0.27
N SER A 157 2.07 -5.26 1.48
CA SER A 157 0.89 -5.86 2.12
C SER A 157 0.17 -6.85 1.19
N TYR A 158 0.87 -7.78 0.54
CA TYR A 158 0.21 -8.75 -0.35
C TYR A 158 -0.75 -9.65 0.46
N PRO A 159 -2.06 -9.65 0.18
CA PRO A 159 -3.01 -10.34 1.03
C PRO A 159 -3.20 -11.79 0.55
N LEU A 160 -2.54 -12.75 1.20
CA LEU A 160 -2.79 -14.18 0.97
C LEU A 160 -4.22 -14.57 1.37
N LEU A 161 -4.75 -13.92 2.40
CA LEU A 161 -6.12 -14.04 2.88
C LEU A 161 -7.03 -12.95 2.30
N ALA A 162 -8.28 -13.30 2.03
CA ALA A 162 -9.30 -12.28 1.80
C ALA A 162 -9.64 -11.54 3.10
N ALA A 163 -10.08 -10.29 2.98
CA ALA A 163 -10.62 -9.55 4.11
C ALA A 163 -11.77 -10.35 4.76
N GLY A 164 -11.72 -10.50 6.08
CA GLY A 164 -12.68 -11.32 6.83
C GLY A 164 -12.44 -12.83 6.77
N GLY A 165 -11.22 -13.27 6.41
CA GLY A 165 -10.79 -14.68 6.56
C GLY A 165 -11.42 -15.67 5.59
N LYS A 166 -12.19 -15.20 4.59
CA LYS A 166 -12.73 -16.08 3.54
C LYS A 166 -11.57 -16.70 2.75
N ARG A 167 -11.56 -18.03 2.65
CA ARG A 167 -10.51 -18.79 1.98
C ARG A 167 -10.52 -18.51 0.47
N GLU A 168 -9.67 -17.58 0.04
CA GLU A 168 -9.25 -17.40 -1.35
C GLU A 168 -7.77 -17.75 -1.55
N TYR A 169 -7.14 -18.46 -0.59
CA TYR A 169 -5.71 -18.80 -0.59
C TYR A 169 -5.24 -19.34 -1.93
N GLU A 170 -5.91 -20.37 -2.43
CA GLU A 170 -5.54 -21.06 -3.67
C GLU A 170 -5.45 -20.10 -4.86
N ARG A 171 -6.37 -19.13 -4.99
CA ARG A 171 -6.32 -18.19 -6.11
C ARG A 171 -5.23 -17.14 -5.96
N ARG A 172 -4.90 -16.73 -4.74
CA ARG A 172 -3.93 -15.65 -4.49
C ARG A 172 -2.50 -16.15 -4.41
N GLU A 173 -2.29 -17.38 -3.97
CA GLU A 173 -1.00 -18.07 -4.04
C GLU A 173 -0.72 -18.54 -5.46
N LYS A 174 -1.72 -19.10 -6.16
CA LYS A 174 -1.53 -19.63 -7.52
C LYS A 174 -0.92 -18.60 -8.47
N ILE A 175 -1.39 -17.35 -8.44
CA ILE A 175 -0.83 -16.33 -9.34
C ILE A 175 0.62 -15.96 -9.01
N LEU A 176 1.07 -16.15 -7.77
CA LEU A 176 2.48 -15.97 -7.40
C LEU A 176 3.32 -17.17 -7.85
N LEU A 177 2.79 -18.39 -7.69
CA LEU A 177 3.44 -19.63 -8.14
C LEU A 177 3.56 -19.74 -9.67
N GLU A 178 2.68 -19.06 -10.41
CA GLU A 178 2.71 -19.01 -11.88
C GLU A 178 3.82 -18.10 -12.45
N LEU A 179 4.40 -17.20 -11.63
CA LEU A 179 5.50 -16.33 -12.03
C LEU A 179 6.75 -17.15 -12.41
N LYS A 180 7.48 -16.74 -13.46
CA LYS A 180 8.61 -17.48 -14.03
C LYS A 180 9.94 -17.11 -13.36
N GLU A 181 10.96 -17.95 -13.56
CA GLU A 181 12.33 -17.86 -12.99
C GLU A 181 13.11 -16.57 -13.35
N GLY A 182 12.60 -15.76 -14.28
CA GLY A 182 13.16 -14.45 -14.66
C GLY A 182 12.50 -13.25 -13.97
N VAL A 183 11.57 -13.47 -13.04
CA VAL A 183 10.89 -12.42 -12.27
C VAL A 183 11.41 -12.39 -10.84
N ASP A 184 11.72 -11.19 -10.34
CA ASP A 184 12.12 -10.96 -8.96
C ASP A 184 11.01 -10.29 -8.18
N VAL A 185 10.69 -10.83 -7.00
CA VAL A 185 9.56 -10.37 -6.20
C VAL A 185 10.04 -9.91 -4.83
N LEU A 186 9.82 -8.65 -4.49
CA LEU A 186 9.96 -8.14 -3.14
C LEU A 186 8.60 -8.11 -2.45
N PHE A 187 8.47 -8.89 -1.39
CA PHE A 187 7.39 -8.76 -0.42
C PHE A 187 7.77 -7.75 0.64
N VAL A 188 6.87 -6.81 0.92
CA VAL A 188 6.99 -5.86 2.02
C VAL A 188 5.77 -6.01 2.91
N LEU A 189 5.95 -6.58 4.10
CA LEU A 189 4.83 -6.99 4.96
C LEU A 189 4.98 -6.46 6.37
N GLY A 190 3.85 -6.06 6.95
CA GLY A 190 3.80 -5.74 8.37
C GLY A 190 3.87 -7.01 9.20
N ARG A 191 4.61 -6.98 10.31
CA ARG A 191 4.69 -8.11 11.24
C ARG A 191 3.32 -8.55 11.77
N GLU A 192 2.41 -7.58 11.92
CA GLU A 192 1.04 -7.72 12.45
C GLU A 192 -0.01 -7.79 11.31
N ASP A 193 0.39 -8.15 10.09
CA ASP A 193 -0.52 -8.27 8.95
C ASP A 193 -1.36 -9.57 9.03
N GLU A 194 -2.58 -9.46 9.54
CA GLU A 194 -3.52 -10.58 9.65
C GLU A 194 -3.99 -11.13 8.29
N MET A 195 -3.75 -10.44 7.18
CA MET A 195 -4.08 -10.93 5.84
C MET A 195 -2.95 -11.72 5.18
N CYS A 196 -1.79 -11.85 5.84
CA CYS A 196 -0.65 -12.61 5.32
C CYS A 196 0.08 -13.35 6.45
N GLU A 197 -0.24 -14.63 6.62
CA GLU A 197 0.44 -15.48 7.59
C GLU A 197 1.87 -15.80 7.12
N PHE A 198 2.86 -15.52 7.98
CA PHE A 198 4.29 -15.63 7.64
C PHE A 198 4.75 -17.07 7.36
N LEU A 199 4.24 -18.06 8.11
CA LEU A 199 4.57 -19.46 7.85
C LEU A 199 4.13 -19.85 6.44
N ARG A 200 2.88 -19.52 6.09
CA ARG A 200 2.31 -19.80 4.77
C ARG A 200 3.02 -19.06 3.65
N LEU A 201 3.40 -17.79 3.89
CA LEU A 201 4.22 -17.04 2.96
C LEU A 201 5.58 -17.70 2.74
N GLY A 202 6.23 -18.17 3.81
CA GLY A 202 7.52 -18.88 3.73
C GLY A 202 7.42 -20.14 2.88
N GLU A 203 6.42 -20.98 3.13
CA GLU A 203 6.12 -22.18 2.31
C GLU A 203 5.92 -21.82 0.83
N MET A 204 5.01 -20.86 0.55
CA MET A 204 4.73 -20.43 -0.82
C MET A 204 5.99 -19.86 -1.49
N ARG A 205 6.82 -19.08 -0.79
CA ARG A 205 8.05 -18.50 -1.34
C ARG A 205 9.07 -19.58 -1.70
N ALA A 206 9.12 -20.68 -0.96
CA ALA A 206 9.97 -21.82 -1.28
C ALA A 206 9.49 -22.59 -2.53
N GLU A 207 8.19 -22.56 -2.82
CA GLU A 207 7.60 -23.18 -4.01
C GLU A 207 7.63 -22.28 -5.26
N MET A 208 7.82 -20.97 -5.10
CA MET A 208 7.87 -20.02 -6.22
C MET A 208 9.05 -20.31 -7.15
N LYS A 209 8.78 -20.28 -8.47
CA LYS A 209 9.84 -20.28 -9.49
C LYS A 209 10.53 -18.91 -9.58
N ALA A 210 9.76 -17.84 -9.44
CA ALA A 210 10.28 -16.49 -9.33
C ALA A 210 11.09 -16.33 -8.04
N ARG A 211 12.21 -15.62 -8.11
CA ARG A 211 13.03 -15.35 -6.91
C ARG A 211 12.28 -14.38 -6.01
N SER A 212 12.35 -14.60 -4.70
CA SER A 212 11.58 -13.80 -3.75
C SER A 212 12.40 -13.30 -2.56
N TRP A 213 12.17 -12.03 -2.21
CA TRP A 213 12.73 -11.33 -1.07
C TRP A 213 11.61 -10.92 -0.12
N LEU A 214 11.92 -10.80 1.18
CA LEU A 214 10.99 -10.41 2.22
C LEU A 214 11.60 -9.29 3.06
N CYS A 215 10.93 -8.14 3.09
CA CYS A 215 11.18 -7.05 4.01
C CYS A 215 10.04 -7.00 5.03
N VAL A 216 10.32 -7.31 6.29
CA VAL A 216 9.35 -7.28 7.38
C VAL A 216 9.38 -5.92 8.07
N VAL A 217 8.22 -5.32 8.31
CA VAL A 217 8.08 -4.04 9.00
C VAL A 217 7.52 -4.31 10.39
N GLU A 218 8.38 -4.21 11.41
CA GLU A 218 8.03 -4.55 12.80
C GLU A 218 6.94 -3.62 13.35
N GLY A 219 5.89 -4.23 13.91
CA GLY A 219 4.74 -3.52 14.49
C GLY A 219 3.78 -2.89 13.48
N ALA A 220 3.98 -3.09 12.18
CA ALA A 220 3.06 -2.63 11.15
C ALA A 220 1.95 -3.65 10.86
N ASP A 221 0.74 -3.16 10.56
CA ASP A 221 -0.42 -3.97 10.15
C ASP A 221 -0.59 -4.01 8.61
N HIS A 222 -1.68 -4.63 8.14
CA HIS A 222 -2.01 -4.70 6.70
C HIS A 222 -2.16 -3.33 6.03
N GLY A 223 -2.62 -2.33 6.78
CA GLY A 223 -2.75 -0.95 6.31
C GLY A 223 -1.41 -0.23 6.17
N MET A 224 -0.30 -0.84 6.62
CA MET A 224 0.94 -0.16 6.96
C MET A 224 0.69 0.94 8.00
N GLY A 225 -0.29 0.73 8.89
CA GLY A 225 -0.42 1.46 10.14
C GLY A 225 0.56 0.88 11.16
N TRP A 226 1.12 1.71 12.03
CA TRP A 226 2.16 1.28 12.96
C TRP A 226 1.77 1.58 14.40
N LYS A 227 1.73 0.55 15.25
CA LYS A 227 1.25 0.64 16.65
C LYS A 227 2.33 1.10 17.66
N GLY A 228 3.33 1.86 17.23
CA GLY A 228 4.37 2.33 18.13
C GLY A 228 4.03 3.63 18.86
N LYS A 229 4.88 4.01 19.82
CA LYS A 229 4.62 5.09 20.79
C LYS A 229 4.59 6.52 20.20
N ALA A 230 4.98 6.71 18.94
CA ALA A 230 5.06 8.02 18.31
C ALA A 230 4.34 8.05 16.95
N LYS A 231 3.36 8.97 16.78
CA LYS A 231 2.67 9.20 15.49
C LYS A 231 3.62 9.61 14.37
N VAL A 232 4.71 10.33 14.69
CA VAL A 232 5.78 10.69 13.73
C VAL A 232 6.48 9.43 13.19
N GLY A 233 6.51 8.34 13.96
CA GLY A 233 7.15 7.09 13.54
C GLY A 233 6.46 6.42 12.36
N GLU A 234 5.14 6.57 12.18
CA GLU A 234 4.39 5.88 11.12
C GLU A 234 4.73 6.41 9.71
N GLU A 235 4.76 7.74 9.52
CA GLU A 235 5.20 8.34 8.25
C GLU A 235 6.65 7.94 7.95
N VAL A 236 7.54 8.09 8.94
CA VAL A 236 8.98 7.78 8.79
C VAL A 236 9.16 6.30 8.44
N MET A 237 8.38 5.40 9.06
CA MET A 237 8.37 3.97 8.75
C MET A 237 7.98 3.72 7.29
N ARG A 238 6.85 4.27 6.83
CA ARG A 238 6.40 4.11 5.44
C ARG A 238 7.41 4.65 4.42
N ARG A 239 8.00 5.80 4.70
CA ARG A 239 9.05 6.39 3.86
C ARG A 239 10.29 5.50 3.83
N ARG A 240 10.74 5.00 4.98
CA ARG A 240 11.90 4.12 5.07
C ARG A 240 11.66 2.83 4.29
N THR A 241 10.47 2.26 4.39
CA THR A 241 10.07 1.08 3.61
C THR A 241 10.11 1.33 2.10
N GLY A 242 9.67 2.50 1.64
CA GLY A 242 9.82 2.92 0.24
C GLY A 242 11.27 3.03 -0.21
N GLU A 243 12.13 3.61 0.62
CA GLU A 243 13.57 3.71 0.36
C GLU A 243 14.24 2.34 0.26
N VAL A 244 13.91 1.41 1.16
CA VAL A 244 14.41 0.02 1.14
C VAL A 244 14.00 -0.69 -0.16
N ALA A 245 12.74 -0.54 -0.58
CA ALA A 245 12.27 -1.13 -1.83
C ALA A 245 13.00 -0.56 -3.06
N ALA A 246 13.28 0.74 -3.08
CA ALA A 246 14.03 1.36 -4.17
C ALA A 246 15.48 0.86 -4.23
N ARG A 247 16.15 0.74 -3.07
CA ARG A 247 17.49 0.16 -2.98
C ARG A 247 17.52 -1.30 -3.41
N TRP A 248 16.53 -2.09 -3.03
CA TRP A 248 16.41 -3.48 -3.47
C TRP A 248 16.26 -3.58 -5.00
N MET A 249 15.47 -2.69 -5.62
CA MET A 249 15.32 -2.67 -7.08
C MET A 249 16.64 -2.37 -7.80
N GLU A 250 17.45 -1.46 -7.23
CA GLU A 250 18.76 -1.10 -7.77
C GLU A 250 19.80 -2.21 -7.53
N ARG A 251 19.85 -2.75 -6.31
CA ARG A 251 20.84 -3.72 -5.87
C ARG A 251 20.20 -4.71 -4.90
N ARG A 252 19.91 -5.91 -5.40
CA ARG A 252 19.51 -7.08 -4.62
C ARG A 252 20.53 -8.19 -4.79
N GLU A 253 20.84 -8.86 -3.68
CA GLU A 253 21.74 -10.01 -3.67
C GLU A 253 20.90 -11.29 -3.73
N GLY A 254 21.35 -12.29 -4.49
CA GLY A 254 20.58 -13.51 -4.75
C GLY A 254 20.40 -14.41 -3.52
N GLU A 255 21.35 -14.42 -2.59
CA GLU A 255 21.34 -15.32 -1.43
C GLU A 255 20.75 -14.69 -0.17
N ARG A 256 20.82 -13.37 -0.05
CA ARG A 256 20.36 -12.63 1.12
C ARG A 256 18.98 -12.04 0.83
N THR A 257 17.97 -12.80 1.20
CA THR A 257 16.59 -12.57 0.78
C THR A 257 15.69 -11.98 1.85
N GLU A 258 16.15 -11.81 3.08
CA GLU A 258 15.30 -11.33 4.18
C GLU A 258 15.90 -10.15 4.92
N CYS A 259 15.10 -9.14 5.23
CA CYS A 259 15.49 -8.04 6.11
C CYS A 259 14.33 -7.58 6.96
N GLU A 260 14.64 -6.82 8.00
CA GLU A 260 13.66 -6.21 8.89
C GLU A 260 13.83 -4.70 8.94
N VAL A 261 12.72 -4.00 9.12
CA VAL A 261 12.64 -2.56 9.36
C VAL A 261 11.93 -2.36 10.69
N TRP A 262 12.55 -1.65 11.61
CA TRP A 262 12.01 -1.41 12.94
C TRP A 262 12.34 0.00 13.45
N TRP A 263 11.60 0.43 14.47
CA TRP A 263 11.92 1.65 15.21
C TRP A 263 12.99 1.35 16.26
N ASP A 264 14.13 2.03 16.17
CA ASP A 264 15.14 2.01 17.22
C ASP A 264 14.84 3.13 18.23
N GLY A 265 14.38 2.72 19.41
CA GLY A 265 14.02 3.64 20.49
C GLY A 265 15.19 4.37 21.12
N GLU A 266 16.41 3.82 21.06
CA GLU A 266 17.62 4.45 21.58
C GLU A 266 18.10 5.54 20.62
N ARG A 267 18.06 5.26 19.31
CA ARG A 267 18.50 6.18 18.25
C ARG A 267 17.40 7.16 17.80
N GLY A 268 16.14 6.88 18.13
CA GLY A 268 15.01 7.72 17.75
C GLY A 268 14.75 7.75 16.24
N GLU A 269 15.06 6.66 15.53
CA GLU A 269 14.93 6.57 14.07
C GLU A 269 14.41 5.21 13.61
N VAL A 270 13.97 5.12 12.36
CA VAL A 270 13.63 3.85 11.72
C VAL A 270 14.86 3.28 11.04
N VAL A 271 15.24 2.07 11.45
CA VAL A 271 16.43 1.37 10.95
C VAL A 271 15.99 0.20 10.07
N CYS A 272 16.81 -0.13 9.08
CA CYS A 272 16.67 -1.37 8.32
C CYS A 272 17.91 -2.21 8.58
N GLY A 273 17.70 -3.45 9.01
CA GLY A 273 18.77 -4.41 9.20
C GLY A 273 19.40 -4.84 7.88
N GLU A 274 20.56 -5.48 7.97
CA GLU A 274 21.18 -6.07 6.78
C GLU A 274 20.30 -7.18 6.21
N TRP A 275 20.40 -7.38 4.89
CA TRP A 275 19.79 -8.53 4.23
C TRP A 275 20.51 -9.81 4.67
N ARG A 276 19.75 -10.84 5.04
CA ARG A 276 20.23 -12.13 5.56
C ARG A 276 19.72 -13.27 4.70
N ARG A 277 20.33 -14.44 4.82
CA ARG A 277 19.81 -15.65 4.18
C ARG A 277 18.50 -16.06 4.86
N ASN A 278 17.61 -16.67 4.08
CA ASN A 278 16.38 -17.23 4.63
C ASN A 278 16.71 -18.25 5.73
N GLY A 279 16.13 -18.08 6.92
CA GLY A 279 16.34 -18.96 8.08
C GLY A 279 17.58 -18.64 8.94
N ASP A 280 18.42 -17.66 8.56
CA ASP A 280 19.51 -17.18 9.41
C ASP A 280 18.96 -16.28 10.53
N GLY A 281 18.67 -16.89 11.68
CA GLY A 281 18.17 -16.24 12.88
C GLY A 281 16.66 -16.42 13.04
N ASP A 282 16.25 -17.08 14.12
CA ASP A 282 14.85 -17.19 14.49
C ASP A 282 14.27 -15.78 14.69
N LEU A 283 13.21 -15.46 13.93
CA LEU A 283 12.42 -14.22 14.01
C LEU A 283 11.85 -13.95 15.42
N SER A 284 12.00 -14.91 16.35
CA SER A 284 11.63 -14.80 17.75
C SER A 284 12.81 -14.66 18.74
N GLU A 285 14.06 -14.97 18.35
CA GLU A 285 15.19 -15.06 19.29
C GLU A 285 15.88 -13.74 19.62
N MET A 286 15.71 -12.68 18.81
CA MET A 286 16.28 -11.37 19.14
C MET A 286 15.62 -10.67 20.35
N LYS A 287 14.50 -11.19 20.88
CA LYS A 287 13.87 -10.66 22.10
C LYS A 287 14.45 -11.20 23.42
N LYS A 288 15.46 -12.08 23.40
CA LYS A 288 16.06 -12.65 24.63
C LYS A 288 17.39 -12.04 25.08
N THR A 289 17.96 -11.10 24.34
CA THR A 289 19.25 -10.50 24.73
C THR A 289 19.15 -9.00 24.88
N LYS A 290 18.40 -8.56 25.90
CA LYS A 290 18.61 -7.33 26.66
C LYS A 290 17.75 -7.45 27.93
N ARG A 291 18.34 -8.08 28.96
CA ARG A 291 17.90 -7.92 30.35
C ARG A 291 18.17 -6.49 30.80
#